data_AF-A0AAE8T038-F1
#
_entry.id   AF-A0AAE8T038-F1
#
_cell.length_a   1.000
_cell.length_b   1.000
_cell.length_c   1.000
_cell.angle_alpha   90.00
_cell.angle_beta   90.00
_cell.angle_gamma   90.00
#
_symmetry.space_group_name_H-M   'P 1'
#
loop_
_entity.id
_entity.type
_entity.pdbx_description
1 polymer ?
#
loop_
_entity_poly.entity_id
_entity_poly.type
_entity_poly.pdbx_seq_one_letter_code
_entity_poly.pdbx_strand_id
1 'polypeptide(L)'
;MKSTILAAASLAALVSAHGAITQPPPRLPGAAMAAACGQAAVDAVEADGTIPLENITPETNDCNLFLCRGATFDDNQDLVQTFSAGDVIDMEAVLPIPHEGPANVSIVDTATNTVIGDPLIEFESYADENLPELPANNTAFSVTFPRLPAGACTVAGECVLQWFWFGTGAQQTYESCVDFVVG
;
A
#
# COMPACT_ATOMS: atom_id res chain seq x y z
N MET A 1 -30.44 31.75 -39.25
CA MET A 1 -30.12 31.60 -37.81
C MET A 1 -29.05 30.53 -37.69
N LYS A 2 -27.82 30.90 -37.31
CA LYS A 2 -26.74 29.94 -37.06
C LYS A 2 -26.71 29.71 -35.54
N SER A 3 -27.18 28.56 -35.08
CA SER A 3 -27.02 28.16 -33.68
C SER A 3 -25.61 27.64 -33.49
N THR A 4 -24.80 28.38 -32.74
CA THR A 4 -23.50 27.91 -32.26
C THR A 4 -23.76 27.11 -30.99
N ILE A 5 -23.66 25.78 -31.08
CA ILE A 5 -23.64 24.91 -29.91
C ILE A 5 -22.23 25.00 -29.33
N LEU A 6 -22.07 25.69 -28.20
CA LEU A 6 -20.86 25.59 -27.38
C LEU A 6 -20.91 24.24 -26.66
N ALA A 7 -20.08 23.29 -27.07
CA ALA A 7 -19.78 22.11 -26.27
C ALA A 7 -18.82 22.52 -25.15
N ALA A 8 -19.31 22.64 -23.92
CA ALA A 8 -18.46 22.79 -22.75
C ALA A 8 -17.88 21.41 -22.42
N ALA A 9 -16.59 21.20 -22.70
CA ALA A 9 -15.86 20.04 -22.21
C ALA A 9 -15.54 20.30 -20.73
N SER A 10 -16.25 19.61 -19.83
CA SER A 10 -15.92 19.57 -18.41
C SER A 10 -14.66 18.72 -18.23
N LEU A 11 -13.52 19.37 -17.98
CA LEU A 11 -12.30 18.70 -17.55
C LEU A 11 -12.47 18.34 -16.06
N ALA A 12 -12.87 17.11 -15.77
CA ALA A 12 -12.83 16.62 -14.39
C ALA A 12 -11.35 16.53 -14.00
N ALA A 13 -10.91 17.39 -13.07
CA ALA A 13 -9.60 17.23 -12.46
C ALA A 13 -9.64 15.94 -11.64
N LEU A 14 -8.89 14.93 -12.07
CA LEU A 14 -8.64 13.74 -11.26
C LEU A 14 -7.74 14.20 -10.11
N VAL A 15 -8.32 14.39 -8.93
CA VAL A 15 -7.54 14.60 -7.71
C VAL A 15 -7.00 13.24 -7.32
N SER A 16 -5.69 13.14 -7.13
CA SER A 16 -5.04 11.89 -6.77
C SER A 16 -4.70 11.90 -5.28
N ALA A 17 -5.14 10.92 -4.51
CA ALA A 17 -4.64 10.71 -3.15
C ALA A 17 -3.20 10.21 -3.22
N HIS A 18 -2.51 10.37 -2.10
CA HIS A 18 -1.12 9.98 -1.94
C HIS A 18 -0.92 9.49 -0.52
N GLY A 19 -0.35 8.29 -0.39
CA GLY A 19 0.02 7.76 0.91
C GLY A 19 0.92 6.53 0.84
N ALA A 20 1.68 6.32 1.91
CA ALA A 20 2.55 5.16 2.09
C ALA A 20 2.90 4.95 3.57
N ILE A 21 3.26 3.72 3.93
CA ILE A 21 3.97 3.46 5.18
C ILE A 21 5.42 3.92 5.06
N THR A 22 5.99 4.38 6.17
CA THR A 22 7.41 4.75 6.30
C THR A 22 8.10 4.01 7.44
N GLN A 23 7.33 3.50 8.41
CA GLN A 23 7.84 2.66 9.49
C GLN A 23 6.84 1.54 9.84
N PRO A 24 7.29 0.29 10.08
CA PRO A 24 8.63 -0.22 9.74
C PRO A 24 8.95 -0.06 8.24
N PRO A 25 10.22 -0.18 7.82
CA PRO A 25 10.60 0.06 6.43
C PRO A 25 9.80 -0.84 5.47
N PRO A 26 9.01 -0.28 4.55
CA PRO A 26 8.30 -1.08 3.57
C PRO A 26 9.22 -1.48 2.42
N ARG A 27 8.77 -2.43 1.59
CA ARG A 27 9.41 -2.75 0.31
C ARG A 27 9.59 -1.51 -0.56
N LEU A 28 10.76 -1.42 -1.16
CA LEU A 28 11.17 -0.42 -2.13
C LEU A 28 11.19 -1.02 -3.55
N PRO A 29 11.01 -0.21 -4.59
CA PRO A 29 11.19 -0.67 -5.97
C PRO A 29 12.67 -1.02 -6.23
N GLY A 30 12.91 -1.84 -7.24
CA GLY A 30 14.26 -2.28 -7.60
C GLY A 30 14.31 -3.09 -8.89
N ALA A 31 15.44 -3.79 -9.10
CA ALA A 31 15.70 -4.50 -10.35
C ALA A 31 14.78 -5.71 -10.55
N ALA A 32 14.41 -6.40 -9.48
CA ALA A 32 13.46 -7.50 -9.57
C ALA A 32 12.02 -7.00 -9.79
N MET A 33 11.64 -5.86 -9.22
CA MET A 33 10.41 -5.16 -9.61
C MET A 33 10.46 -4.72 -11.08
N ALA A 34 11.57 -4.18 -11.59
CA ALA A 34 11.69 -3.82 -13.01
C ALA A 34 11.52 -5.06 -13.92
N ALA A 35 12.02 -6.21 -13.52
CA ALA A 35 11.84 -7.46 -14.25
C ALA A 35 10.37 -7.93 -14.25
N ALA A 36 9.66 -7.79 -13.12
CA ALA A 36 8.27 -8.19 -12.98
C ALA A 36 7.28 -7.17 -13.58
N CYS A 37 7.55 -5.88 -13.43
CA CYS A 37 6.60 -4.79 -13.70
C CYS A 37 7.02 -3.85 -14.83
N GLY A 38 8.26 -3.93 -15.30
CA GLY A 38 8.81 -2.99 -16.26
C GLY A 38 9.49 -1.80 -15.60
N GLN A 39 10.41 -1.16 -16.34
CA GLN A 39 11.18 -0.03 -15.81
C GLN A 39 10.29 1.19 -15.56
N ALA A 40 9.29 1.42 -16.42
CA ALA A 40 8.36 2.53 -16.25
C ALA A 40 7.57 2.46 -14.92
N ALA A 41 7.28 1.25 -14.43
CA ALA A 41 6.62 1.08 -13.13
C ALA A 41 7.54 1.45 -11.96
N VAL A 42 8.81 1.05 -12.03
CA VAL A 42 9.84 1.45 -11.06
C VAL A 42 10.02 2.96 -11.06
N ASP A 43 10.21 3.56 -12.24
CA ASP A 43 10.41 5.01 -12.38
C ASP A 43 9.23 5.80 -11.81
N ALA A 44 7.99 5.32 -11.98
CA ALA A 44 6.80 5.95 -11.40
C ALA A 44 6.81 5.94 -9.87
N VAL A 45 7.16 4.81 -9.25
CA VAL A 45 7.24 4.67 -7.79
C VAL A 45 8.42 5.46 -7.21
N GLU A 46 9.55 5.54 -7.91
CA GLU A 46 10.69 6.36 -7.48
C GLU A 46 10.42 7.86 -7.60
N ALA A 47 9.70 8.28 -8.65
CA ALA A 47 9.30 9.67 -8.82
C ALA A 47 8.33 10.13 -7.71
N ASP A 48 7.49 9.21 -7.23
CA ASP A 48 6.55 9.45 -6.15
C ASP A 48 6.29 8.17 -5.34
N GLY A 49 6.98 8.06 -4.20
CA GLY A 49 6.84 6.93 -3.28
C GLY A 49 5.46 6.81 -2.63
N THR A 50 4.55 7.76 -2.84
CA THR A 50 3.18 7.81 -2.32
C THR A 50 2.11 7.63 -3.40
N ILE A 51 2.53 7.35 -4.64
CA ILE A 51 1.65 7.23 -5.81
C ILE A 51 0.63 6.09 -5.65
N PRO A 52 -0.63 6.27 -6.11
CA PRO A 52 -1.61 5.21 -6.18
C PRO A 52 -1.31 4.16 -7.25
N LEU A 53 -1.80 2.94 -7.04
CA LEU A 53 -1.63 1.83 -7.97
C LEU A 53 -2.17 2.14 -9.37
N GLU A 54 -3.26 2.89 -9.46
CA GLU A 54 -3.95 3.23 -10.72
C GLU A 54 -3.13 4.16 -11.62
N ASN A 55 -2.11 4.83 -11.07
CA ASN A 55 -1.19 5.66 -11.84
C ASN A 55 0.08 4.91 -12.25
N ILE A 56 0.22 3.62 -11.89
CA ILE A 56 1.34 2.77 -12.29
C ILE A 56 0.89 1.91 -13.46
N THR A 57 1.58 2.02 -14.59
CA THR A 57 1.29 1.19 -15.77
C THR A 57 2.30 0.04 -15.84
N PRO A 58 1.88 -1.22 -15.61
CA PRO A 58 2.77 -2.37 -15.73
C PRO A 58 3.07 -2.66 -17.20
N GLU A 59 4.31 -3.03 -17.51
CA GLU A 59 4.75 -3.39 -18.86
C GLU A 59 4.66 -4.90 -19.13
N THR A 60 4.46 -5.70 -18.07
CA THR A 60 4.37 -7.17 -18.15
C THR A 60 3.12 -7.69 -17.41
N ASN A 61 2.69 -8.90 -17.77
CA ASN A 61 1.59 -9.59 -17.09
C ASN A 61 2.02 -10.26 -15.77
N ASP A 62 3.32 -10.33 -15.49
CA ASP A 62 3.86 -10.91 -14.26
C ASP A 62 3.81 -9.91 -13.10
N CYS A 63 3.49 -8.64 -13.38
CA CYS A 63 3.38 -7.61 -12.39
C CYS A 63 2.14 -7.80 -11.51
N ASN A 64 2.36 -7.99 -10.21
CA ASN A 64 1.28 -7.95 -9.22
C ASN A 64 1.27 -6.61 -8.49
N LEU A 65 0.64 -5.59 -9.08
CA LEU A 65 0.53 -4.27 -8.43
C LEU A 65 -0.30 -4.31 -7.14
N PHE A 66 -1.25 -5.23 -7.01
CA PHE A 66 -2.09 -5.43 -5.82
C PHE A 66 -1.47 -6.41 -4.82
N LEU A 67 -0.14 -6.47 -4.81
CA LEU A 67 0.67 -7.05 -3.76
C LEU A 67 1.92 -6.17 -3.62
N CYS A 68 1.98 -5.40 -2.56
CA CYS A 68 3.14 -4.55 -2.26
C CYS A 68 3.47 -3.54 -3.36
N ARG A 69 2.46 -3.07 -4.10
CA ARG A 69 2.66 -2.16 -5.25
C ARG A 69 3.59 -2.73 -6.33
N GLY A 70 3.68 -4.06 -6.44
CA GLY A 70 4.59 -4.75 -7.35
C GLY A 70 6.04 -4.82 -6.89
N ALA A 71 6.39 -4.24 -5.74
CA ALA A 71 7.73 -4.36 -5.18
C ALA A 71 7.99 -5.80 -4.70
N THR A 72 9.13 -6.36 -5.11
CA THR A 72 9.46 -7.77 -4.90
C THR A 72 10.35 -7.97 -3.69
N PHE A 73 10.34 -9.18 -3.11
CA PHE A 73 11.21 -9.49 -1.96
C PHE A 73 12.70 -9.48 -2.30
N ASP A 74 13.07 -9.86 -3.52
CA ASP A 74 14.46 -9.97 -3.96
C ASP A 74 15.23 -8.64 -3.82
N ASP A 75 14.54 -7.52 -4.02
CA ASP A 75 15.07 -6.15 -3.86
C ASP A 75 15.12 -5.68 -2.38
N ASN A 76 14.56 -6.44 -1.44
CA ASN A 76 14.18 -5.96 -0.10
C ASN A 76 14.66 -6.86 1.06
N GLN A 77 15.58 -7.79 0.80
CA GLN A 77 16.07 -8.75 1.80
C GLN A 77 16.68 -8.11 3.06
N ASP A 78 17.23 -6.89 2.93
CA ASP A 78 17.85 -6.16 4.04
C ASP A 78 16.84 -5.43 4.95
N LEU A 79 15.55 -5.42 4.59
CA LEU A 79 14.48 -4.72 5.32
C LEU A 79 13.63 -5.65 6.21
N VAL A 80 13.97 -6.94 6.27
CA VAL A 80 13.20 -7.95 6.99
C VAL A 80 13.16 -7.67 8.48
N GLN A 81 11.95 -7.64 9.04
CA GLN A 81 11.70 -7.54 10.46
C GLN A 81 11.63 -8.94 11.12
N THR A 82 11.74 -8.99 12.44
CA THR A 82 11.45 -10.21 13.22
C THR A 82 10.37 -9.88 14.23
N PHE A 83 9.26 -10.62 14.18
CA PHE A 83 8.12 -10.42 15.07
C PHE A 83 7.77 -11.71 15.80
N SER A 84 7.41 -11.58 17.07
CA SER A 84 6.87 -12.65 17.89
C SER A 84 5.43 -12.32 18.30
N ALA A 85 4.64 -13.36 18.57
CA ALA A 85 3.24 -13.18 18.98
C ALA A 85 3.14 -12.31 20.24
N GLY A 86 2.34 -11.25 20.17
CA GLY A 86 2.16 -10.27 21.24
C GLY A 86 3.04 -9.02 21.11
N ASP A 87 3.97 -8.98 20.15
CA ASP A 87 4.73 -7.76 19.87
C ASP A 87 3.80 -6.62 19.47
N VAL A 88 4.10 -5.42 19.98
CA VAL A 88 3.46 -4.18 19.54
C VAL A 88 4.36 -3.56 18.48
N ILE A 89 3.82 -3.42 17.27
CA ILE A 89 4.53 -2.88 16.11
C ILE A 89 4.02 -1.46 15.90
N ASP A 90 4.90 -0.48 16.08
CA ASP A 90 4.60 0.92 15.78
C ASP A 90 4.72 1.16 14.28
N MET A 91 3.65 1.72 13.73
CA MET A 91 3.46 2.00 12.31
C MET A 91 3.39 3.51 12.08
N GLU A 92 4.14 4.00 11.08
CA GLU A 92 4.06 5.39 10.62
C GLU A 92 3.65 5.45 9.16
N ALA A 93 2.64 6.26 8.86
CA ALA A 93 2.17 6.54 7.50
C ALA A 93 2.33 8.03 7.17
N VAL A 94 2.64 8.31 5.90
CA VAL A 94 2.57 9.64 5.32
C VAL A 94 1.35 9.72 4.41
N LEU A 95 0.59 10.81 4.49
CA LEU A 95 -0.62 11.04 3.70
C LEU A 95 -0.59 12.45 3.05
N PRO A 96 0.28 12.70 2.05
CA PRO A 96 0.41 14.04 1.46
C PRO A 96 -0.88 14.58 0.85
N ILE A 97 -1.72 13.70 0.29
CA ILE A 97 -3.03 14.05 -0.25
C ILE A 97 -4.04 13.03 0.29
N PRO A 98 -4.80 13.37 1.34
CA PRO A 98 -5.79 12.46 1.93
C PRO A 98 -7.04 12.36 1.05
N HIS A 99 -7.64 11.17 1.02
CA HIS A 99 -8.96 10.87 0.47
C HIS A 99 -9.68 9.81 1.31
N GLU A 100 -10.88 10.11 1.77
CA GLU A 100 -11.65 9.23 2.65
C GLU A 100 -11.84 7.85 2.01
N GLY A 101 -11.57 6.81 2.79
CA GLY A 101 -12.11 5.49 2.51
C GLY A 101 -11.58 4.41 3.46
N PRO A 102 -11.85 3.13 3.16
CA PRO A 102 -11.45 2.04 4.04
C PRO A 102 -9.94 1.84 4.01
N ALA A 103 -9.38 1.48 5.16
CA ALA A 103 -7.98 1.10 5.29
C ALA A 103 -7.82 -0.03 6.30
N ASN A 104 -6.81 -0.87 6.12
CA ASN A 104 -6.46 -1.90 7.09
C ASN A 104 -4.96 -2.22 7.06
N VAL A 105 -4.50 -2.89 8.12
CA VAL A 105 -3.22 -3.60 8.10
C VAL A 105 -3.48 -5.08 8.30
N SER A 106 -3.01 -5.89 7.37
CA SER A 106 -3.25 -7.33 7.34
C SER A 106 -1.95 -8.10 7.13
N ILE A 107 -1.89 -9.34 7.61
CA ILE A 107 -0.81 -10.26 7.24
C ILE A 107 -1.22 -10.94 5.94
N VAL A 108 -0.35 -10.91 4.93
CA VAL A 108 -0.62 -11.46 3.59
C VAL A 108 0.42 -12.52 3.24
N ASP A 109 -0.05 -13.70 2.81
CA ASP A 109 0.77 -14.71 2.13
C ASP A 109 1.11 -14.20 0.73
N THR A 110 2.40 -14.00 0.44
CA THR A 110 2.84 -13.37 -0.81
C THR A 110 2.76 -14.31 -2.01
N ALA A 111 2.77 -15.63 -1.80
CA ALA A 111 2.71 -16.61 -2.87
C ALA A 111 1.29 -16.72 -3.44
N THR A 112 0.28 -16.60 -2.57
CA THR A 112 -1.14 -16.68 -2.98
C THR A 112 -1.83 -15.33 -3.05
N ASN A 113 -1.20 -14.25 -2.56
CA ASN A 113 -1.79 -12.93 -2.36
C ASN A 113 -3.10 -13.02 -1.56
N THR A 114 -3.05 -13.68 -0.39
CA THR A 114 -4.23 -13.88 0.46
C THR A 114 -3.95 -13.47 1.89
N VAL A 115 -4.93 -12.83 2.52
CA VAL A 115 -4.87 -12.46 3.93
C VAL A 115 -4.86 -13.71 4.82
N ILE A 116 -4.00 -13.70 5.84
CA ILE A 116 -3.91 -14.70 6.89
C ILE A 116 -4.56 -14.14 8.16
N GLY A 117 -5.69 -14.73 8.56
CA GLY A 117 -6.43 -14.32 9.76
C GLY A 117 -7.25 -13.05 9.55
N ASP A 118 -7.52 -12.35 10.64
CA ASP A 118 -8.24 -11.07 10.63
C ASP A 118 -7.26 -9.90 10.45
N PRO A 119 -7.70 -8.74 9.91
CA PRO A 119 -6.89 -7.53 9.93
C PRO A 119 -6.43 -7.17 11.35
N LEU A 120 -5.18 -6.73 11.49
CA LEU A 120 -4.63 -6.32 12.79
C LEU A 120 -5.18 -4.98 13.26
N ILE A 121 -5.60 -4.15 12.31
CA ILE A 121 -6.37 -2.92 12.50
C ILE A 121 -7.19 -2.66 11.24
N GLU A 122 -8.38 -2.10 11.41
CA GLU A 122 -9.27 -1.72 10.32
C GLU A 122 -9.91 -0.36 10.61
N PHE A 123 -10.07 0.43 9.56
CA PHE A 123 -10.73 1.72 9.55
C PHE A 123 -11.84 1.68 8.50
N GLU A 124 -13.08 1.92 8.90
CA GLU A 124 -14.19 2.12 7.94
C GLU A 124 -14.02 3.44 7.17
N SER A 125 -13.55 4.48 7.86
CA SER A 125 -13.24 5.81 7.31
C SER A 125 -11.84 6.23 7.79
N TYR A 126 -10.92 6.33 6.83
CA TYR A 126 -9.52 6.70 7.01
C TYR A 126 -9.14 7.83 6.05
N ALA A 127 -8.26 8.72 6.50
CA ALA A 127 -7.79 9.87 5.73
C ALA A 127 -8.91 10.78 5.17
N ASP A 128 -9.97 11.04 5.95
CA ASP A 128 -11.06 11.93 5.54
C ASP A 128 -10.60 13.38 5.40
N GLU A 129 -10.50 13.84 4.16
CA GLU A 129 -10.07 15.19 3.78
C GLU A 129 -11.08 16.29 4.13
N ASN A 130 -12.30 15.93 4.57
CA ASN A 130 -13.31 16.88 5.01
C ASN A 130 -13.16 17.26 6.48
N LEU A 131 -12.35 16.52 7.24
CA LEU A 131 -12.05 16.84 8.63
C LEU A 131 -11.14 18.06 8.74
N PRO A 132 -11.29 18.90 9.78
CA PRO A 132 -10.39 20.03 10.03
C PRO A 132 -8.96 19.59 10.33
N GLU A 133 -8.80 18.37 10.87
CA GLU A 133 -7.53 17.71 11.16
C GLU A 133 -7.74 16.20 11.08
N LEU A 134 -6.79 15.47 10.51
CA LEU A 134 -6.85 14.01 10.47
C LEU A 134 -6.65 13.43 11.89
N PRO A 135 -7.36 12.36 12.26
CA PRO A 135 -7.07 11.60 13.46
C PRO A 135 -5.58 11.21 13.54
N ALA A 136 -4.96 11.36 14.71
CA ALA A 136 -3.52 11.07 14.88
C ALA A 136 -3.16 9.62 14.53
N ASN A 137 -4.08 8.68 14.77
CA ASN A 137 -3.93 7.28 14.40
C ASN A 137 -4.06 7.00 12.89
N ASN A 138 -4.24 8.02 12.06
CA ASN A 138 -4.10 7.85 10.62
C ASN A 138 -2.61 7.80 10.22
N THR A 139 -1.75 8.60 10.86
CA THR A 139 -0.33 8.69 10.49
C THR A 139 0.61 8.04 11.50
N ALA A 140 0.17 7.81 12.74
CA ALA A 140 0.95 7.10 13.75
C ALA A 140 0.05 6.20 14.60
N PHE A 141 0.19 4.89 14.46
CA PHE A 141 -0.63 3.90 15.15
C PHE A 141 0.20 2.64 15.47
N SER A 142 -0.34 1.73 16.26
CA SER A 142 0.33 0.45 16.54
C SER A 142 -0.60 -0.71 16.27
N VAL A 143 -0.03 -1.84 15.83
CA VAL A 143 -0.74 -3.11 15.68
C VAL A 143 -0.12 -4.16 16.60
N THR A 144 -0.92 -5.12 17.05
CA THR A 144 -0.40 -6.25 17.84
C THR A 144 -0.20 -7.45 16.93
N PHE A 145 1.02 -7.99 16.91
CA PHE A 145 1.33 -9.16 16.09
C PHE A 145 0.62 -10.41 16.65
N PRO A 146 -0.18 -11.12 15.85
CA PRO A 146 -0.98 -12.23 16.33
C PRO A 146 -0.14 -13.51 16.45
N ARG A 147 -0.74 -14.54 17.05
CA ARG A 147 -0.21 -15.89 16.94
C ARG A 147 -0.62 -16.50 15.60
N LEU A 148 0.35 -16.73 14.72
CA LEU A 148 0.13 -17.38 13.42
C LEU A 148 0.05 -18.92 13.52
N PRO A 149 -0.52 -19.59 12.49
CA PRO A 149 -0.44 -21.05 12.36
C PRO A 149 1.01 -21.54 12.44
N ALA A 150 1.22 -22.72 13.03
CA ALA A 150 2.57 -23.28 13.17
C ALA A 150 3.23 -23.47 11.79
N GLY A 151 4.43 -22.92 11.64
CA GLY A 151 5.23 -23.00 10.40
C GLY A 151 4.89 -21.94 9.34
N ALA A 152 3.92 -21.05 9.60
CA ALA A 152 3.65 -19.93 8.69
C ALA A 152 4.66 -18.79 8.88
N CYS A 153 5.06 -18.15 7.78
CA CYS A 153 5.89 -16.95 7.75
C CYS A 153 7.24 -17.13 8.48
N THR A 154 7.86 -18.30 8.31
CA THR A 154 9.14 -18.63 8.95
C THR A 154 10.34 -18.41 8.04
N VAL A 155 10.09 -18.18 6.74
CA VAL A 155 11.10 -17.80 5.76
C VAL A 155 10.79 -16.39 5.27
N ALA A 156 11.83 -15.56 5.17
CA ALA A 156 11.68 -14.19 4.71
C ALA A 156 11.09 -14.16 3.29
N GLY A 157 10.16 -13.22 3.08
CA GLY A 157 9.43 -13.09 1.82
C GLY A 157 8.17 -13.96 1.71
N GLU A 158 7.95 -14.96 2.60
CA GLU A 158 6.70 -15.75 2.61
C GLU A 158 5.48 -14.89 2.93
N CYS A 159 5.65 -13.94 3.86
CA CYS A 159 4.58 -13.09 4.33
C CYS A 159 5.03 -11.65 4.48
N VAL A 160 4.05 -10.76 4.39
CA VAL A 160 4.21 -9.32 4.62
C VAL A 160 3.12 -8.82 5.55
N LEU A 161 3.44 -7.79 6.31
CA LEU A 161 2.46 -6.93 6.94
C LEU A 161 2.08 -5.85 5.91
N GLN A 162 0.91 -5.99 5.28
CA GLN A 162 0.43 -5.10 4.24
C GLN A 162 -0.50 -4.05 4.84
N TRP A 163 -0.14 -2.78 4.71
CA TRP A 163 -1.07 -1.67 4.83
C TRP A 163 -1.76 -1.46 3.49
N PHE A 164 -3.09 -1.51 3.50
CA PHE A 164 -3.97 -1.26 2.36
C PHE A 164 -4.86 -0.06 2.68
N TRP A 165 -5.02 0.84 1.71
CA TRP A 165 -5.97 1.94 1.77
C TRP A 165 -6.62 2.16 0.41
N PHE A 166 -7.93 2.38 0.39
CA PHE A 166 -8.67 2.75 -0.81
C PHE A 166 -9.34 4.11 -0.60
N GLY A 167 -8.91 5.14 -1.33
CA GLY A 167 -9.56 6.44 -1.35
C GLY A 167 -10.82 6.39 -2.20
N THR A 168 -11.99 6.38 -1.57
CA THR A 168 -13.29 6.09 -2.22
C THR A 168 -13.66 7.14 -3.26
N GLY A 169 -13.51 8.42 -2.90
CA GLY A 169 -13.81 9.53 -3.81
C GLY A 169 -12.88 9.60 -5.02
N ALA A 170 -11.61 9.26 -4.81
CA ALA A 170 -10.59 9.25 -5.85
C ALA A 170 -10.58 7.97 -6.69
N GLN A 171 -11.19 6.88 -6.19
CA GLN A 171 -11.11 5.53 -6.76
C GLN A 171 -9.66 5.07 -6.92
N GLN A 172 -8.89 5.20 -5.85
CA GLN A 172 -7.46 4.93 -5.86
C GLN A 172 -7.03 4.04 -4.70
N THR A 173 -6.06 3.18 -4.98
CA THR A 173 -5.55 2.16 -4.08
C THR A 173 -4.11 2.44 -3.70
N TYR A 174 -3.77 2.17 -2.44
CA TYR A 174 -2.44 2.34 -1.88
C TYR A 174 -2.07 1.10 -1.09
N GLU A 175 -0.84 0.63 -1.31
CA GLU A 175 -0.29 -0.51 -0.60
C GLU A 175 1.15 -0.23 -0.17
N SER A 176 1.48 -0.69 1.02
CA SER A 176 2.87 -0.76 1.51
C SER A 176 3.03 -2.07 2.28
N CYS A 177 4.13 -2.77 2.04
CA CYS A 177 4.39 -4.07 2.66
C CYS A 177 5.66 -4.04 3.48
N VAL A 178 5.59 -4.51 4.72
CA VAL A 178 6.76 -4.76 5.56
C VAL A 178 7.03 -6.26 5.58
N ASP A 179 8.20 -6.67 5.11
CA ASP A 179 8.64 -8.06 5.21
C ASP A 179 8.98 -8.44 6.65
N PHE A 180 8.59 -9.64 7.07
CA PHE A 180 8.92 -10.15 8.39
C PHE A 180 9.15 -11.67 8.38
N VAL A 181 9.78 -12.15 9.46
CA VAL A 181 9.78 -13.56 9.86
C VAL A 181 9.26 -13.71 11.28
N VAL A 182 8.61 -14.84 11.57
CA VAL A 182 8.20 -15.19 12.93
C VAL A 182 9.42 -15.62 13.75
N GLY A 183 9.67 -14.91 14.86
CA GLY A 183 10.73 -15.17 15.84
C GLY A 183 10.31 -16.02 17.03
#